data_AF-A0A2D9EZ19-F1
#
_entry.id   AF-A0A2D9EZ19-F1
#
_cell.length_a   1.000
_cell.length_b   1.000
_cell.length_c   1.000
_cell.angle_alpha   90.00
_cell.angle_beta   90.00
_cell.angle_gamma   90.00
#
_symmetry.space_group_name_H-M   'P 1'
#
loop_
_entity.id
_entity.type
_entity.pdbx_description
1 polymer ?
#
loop_
_entity_poly.entity_id
_entity_poly.type
_entity_poly.pdbx_seq_one_letter_code
_entity_poly.pdbx_strand_id
1 'polypeptide(L)' 'MPRILSAFRVLPAAGLAAVLSISVLAACSPEVGSKEWCEDMKEKPKGDWSANEAADFTKHCVL' A
#
# COMPACT_ATOMS: atom_id res chain seq x y z
N MET A 1 -0.90 -22.31 -12.15
CA MET A 1 0.31 -23.06 -12.53
C MET A 1 0.45 -23.01 -14.05
N PRO A 2 1.39 -22.26 -14.69
CA PRO A 2 2.76 -22.75 -14.87
C PRO A 2 3.88 -21.68 -14.99
N ARG A 3 3.59 -20.38 -15.01
CA ARG A 3 4.66 -19.34 -15.06
C ARG A 3 5.41 -19.15 -13.74
N ILE A 4 5.05 -19.91 -12.71
CA ILE A 4 5.75 -19.99 -11.43
C ILE A 4 7.02 -20.87 -11.57
N LEU A 5 7.10 -21.77 -12.57
CA LEU A 5 8.21 -22.73 -12.71
C LEU A 5 9.40 -22.23 -13.55
N SER A 6 9.20 -21.27 -14.46
CA SER A 6 10.27 -20.64 -15.26
C SER A 6 11.05 -19.54 -14.51
N ALA A 7 10.47 -19.00 -13.44
CA ALA A 7 11.07 -17.98 -12.58
C ALA A 7 12.14 -18.54 -11.61
N PHE A 8 12.14 -19.85 -11.36
CA PHE A 8 13.06 -20.51 -10.42
C PHE A 8 14.51 -20.62 -10.92
N ARG A 9 14.77 -20.41 -12.22
CA ARG A 9 16.10 -20.57 -12.83
C ARG A 9 16.83 -19.24 -13.12
N VAL A 10 16.22 -18.09 -12.77
CA VAL A 10 16.72 -16.71 -12.99
C VAL A 10 17.16 -16.04 -11.66
N LEU A 11 17.33 -16.85 -10.61
CA LEU A 11 17.14 -16.48 -9.21
C LEU A 11 18.20 -15.57 -8.52
N PRO A 12 19.48 -15.41 -8.94
CA PRO A 12 20.43 -14.57 -8.16
C PRO A 12 20.75 -13.18 -8.74
N ALA A 13 20.57 -12.93 -10.04
CA ALA A 13 20.96 -11.65 -10.68
C ALA A 13 19.77 -10.74 -11.04
N ALA A 14 18.57 -11.31 -11.22
CA ALA A 14 17.35 -10.54 -11.48
C ALA A 14 16.60 -10.14 -10.19
N GLY A 15 17.02 -10.65 -9.03
CA GLY A 15 16.38 -10.39 -7.74
C GLY A 15 16.53 -8.95 -7.26
N LEU A 16 17.69 -8.31 -7.44
CA LEU A 16 17.90 -6.91 -7.02
C LEU A 16 17.09 -5.91 -7.85
N ALA A 17 16.96 -6.13 -9.16
CA ALA A 17 16.21 -5.24 -10.05
C ALA A 17 14.68 -5.31 -9.83
N ALA A 18 14.16 -6.49 -9.48
CA ALA A 18 12.73 -6.69 -9.22
C ALA A 18 12.28 -6.13 -7.85
N VAL A 19 13.16 -6.20 -6.83
CA VAL A 19 12.89 -5.59 -5.51
C VAL A 19 12.79 -4.07 -5.63
N LEU A 20 13.62 -3.43 -6.47
CA LEU A 20 13.57 -1.99 -6.73
C LEU A 20 12.22 -1.55 -7.33
N SER A 21 11.57 -2.36 -8.16
CA SER A 21 10.28 -2.00 -8.78
C SER A 21 9.09 -2.06 -7.81
N ILE A 22 9.15 -2.91 -6.78
CA ILE A 22 8.07 -3.06 -5.79
C ILE A 22 8.15 -1.95 -4.73
N SER A 23 9.36 -1.49 -4.40
CA SER A 23 9.59 -0.41 -3.42
C SER A 23 8.97 0.94 -3.81
N VAL A 24 8.82 1.22 -5.12
CA VAL A 24 8.26 2.49 -5.60
C VAL A 24 6.75 2.59 -5.34
N LEU A 25 6.02 1.47 -5.24
CA LEU A 25 4.58 1.50 -4.97
C LEU A 25 4.25 1.77 -3.49
N ALA A 26 5.17 1.47 -2.57
CA ALA A 26 4.97 1.75 -1.15
C ALA A 26 5.12 3.24 -0.79
N ALA A 27 5.71 4.05 -1.68
CA ALA A 27 5.90 5.49 -1.48
C ALA A 27 4.70 6.35 -1.91
N CYS A 28 3.64 5.74 -2.46
CA CYS A 28 2.45 6.47 -2.91
C CYS A 28 1.30 6.45 -1.90
N SER A 29 1.57 6.19 -0.61
CA SER A 29 0.53 6.33 0.41
C SER A 29 0.35 7.82 0.72
N PRO A 30 -0.86 8.40 0.53
CA PRO A 30 -1.11 9.79 0.87
C PRO A 30 -0.91 10.01 2.38
N GLU A 31 -0.45 11.20 2.77
CA GLU A 31 -0.18 11.51 4.17
C GLU A 31 -1.47 11.47 5.00
N VAL A 32 -1.40 10.90 6.21
CA VAL A 32 -2.54 10.78 7.12
C VAL A 32 -3.15 12.16 7.37
N GLY A 33 -4.46 12.28 7.12
CA GLY A 33 -5.21 13.52 7.24
C GLY A 33 -5.18 14.44 6.02
N SER A 34 -4.48 14.07 4.94
CA SER A 34 -4.57 14.78 3.67
C SER A 34 -5.91 14.55 2.99
N LYS A 35 -6.31 15.47 2.11
CA LYS A 35 -7.58 15.36 1.36
C LYS A 35 -7.65 14.03 0.58
N GLU A 36 -6.56 13.62 -0.04
CA GLU A 36 -6.45 12.36 -0.79
C GLU A 36 -6.61 11.15 0.15
N TRP A 37 -5.94 11.16 1.30
CA TRP A 37 -6.06 10.11 2.32
C TRP A 37 -7.48 10.03 2.91
N CYS A 38 -8.14 11.17 3.13
CA CYS A 38 -9.52 11.21 3.61
C CYS A 38 -10.50 10.60 2.58
N GLU A 39 -10.28 10.82 1.29
CA GLU A 39 -11.12 10.20 0.25
C GLU A 39 -10.89 8.69 0.16
N ASP A 40 -9.62 8.25 0.16
CA ASP A 40 -9.26 6.83 0.18
C ASP A 40 -9.84 6.10 1.41
N MET A 41 -9.78 6.74 2.57
CA MET A 41 -10.34 6.20 3.82
C MET A 41 -11.87 6.06 3.77
N LYS A 42 -12.58 6.95 3.05
CA LYS A 42 -14.04 6.82 2.88
C LYS A 42 -14.42 5.63 1.99
N GLU A 43 -13.61 5.30 0.99
CA GLU A 43 -13.81 4.12 0.15
C GLU A 43 -13.41 2.83 0.87
N LYS A 44 -12.42 2.89 1.79
CA LYS A 44 -12.01 1.74 2.59
C LYS A 44 -13.12 1.29 3.56
N PRO A 45 -13.51 0.00 3.58
CA PRO A 45 -14.53 -0.49 4.51
C PRO A 45 -14.09 -0.31 5.97
N LYS A 46 -14.99 0.20 6.81
CA LYS A 46 -14.72 0.53 8.23
C LYS A 46 -14.18 -0.64 9.08
N GLY A 47 -14.49 -1.88 8.71
CA GLY A 47 -13.97 -3.08 9.39
C GLY A 47 -12.49 -3.35 9.14
N ASP A 48 -11.92 -2.73 8.11
CA ASP A 48 -10.50 -2.84 7.73
C ASP A 48 -9.67 -1.68 8.32
N TRP A 49 -10.32 -0.77 9.04
CA TRP A 49 -9.66 0.35 9.70
C TRP A 49 -8.97 -0.12 10.97
N SER A 50 -7.71 0.26 11.13
CA SER A 50 -7.04 0.22 12.44
C SER A 50 -7.62 1.28 13.37
N ALA A 51 -7.44 1.08 14.68
CA ALA A 51 -7.88 2.05 15.68
C ALA A 51 -7.23 3.43 15.50
N ASN A 52 -5.99 3.47 14.99
CA ASN A 52 -5.27 4.73 14.74
C ASN A 52 -5.85 5.45 13.51
N GLU A 53 -6.06 4.74 12.40
CA GLU A 53 -6.68 5.31 11.19
C GLU A 53 -8.07 5.89 11.49
N ALA A 54 -8.88 5.20 12.30
CA ALA A 54 -10.20 5.69 12.70
C ALA A 54 -10.13 6.98 13.52
N ALA A 55 -9.18 7.05 14.46
CA ALA A 55 -8.96 8.22 15.29
C ALA A 55 -8.46 9.41 14.45
N ASP A 56 -7.51 9.17 13.56
CA ASP A 56 -6.92 10.20 12.70
C ASP A 56 -7.93 10.70 11.66
N PHE A 57 -8.72 9.82 11.06
CA PHE A 57 -9.80 10.21 10.15
C PHE A 57 -10.80 11.15 10.84
N THR A 58 -11.18 10.84 12.08
CA THR A 58 -12.10 11.70 12.84
C THR A 58 -11.49 13.05 13.17
N LYS A 59 -10.18 13.13 13.42
CA LYS A 59 -9.49 14.39 13.76
C LYS A 59 -9.18 15.26 12.54
N HIS A 60 -8.89 14.65 11.40
CA HIS A 60 -8.36 15.37 10.24
C HIS A 60 -9.37 15.53 9.10
N CYS A 61 -10.34 14.62 8.99
CA CYS A 61 -11.24 14.52 7.84
C CYS A 61 -12.71 14.82 8.18
N VAL A 62 -13.08 14.81 9.46
CA VAL A 62 -14.47 15.03 9.94
C VAL A 62 -14.65 16.39 10.63
N LEU A 63 -13.56 16.97 11.18
CA LEU A 63 -13.53 18.35 11.67
C LEU A 63 -13.54 19.34 10.49
#